data_AF-A0A971SHS9-F1
#
_entry.id   AF-A0A971SHS9-F1
#
_cell.length_a   1.000
_cell.length_b   1.000
_cell.length_c   1.000
_cell.angle_alpha   90.00
_cell.angle_beta   90.00
_cell.angle_gamma   90.00
#
_symmetry.space_group_name_H-M   'P 1'
#
loop_
_entity.id
_entity.type
_entity.pdbx_description
1 polymer ?
#
loop_
_entity_poly.entity_id
_entity_poly.type
_entity_poly.pdbx_seq_one_letter_code
_entity_poly.pdbx_strand_id
1 'polypeptide(L)'
;METIDLHGLSLEEAKIRLEKRLLSAFHYGEKVVRIIHGQGKHSEFFPVIKSYVRHWLEESEFARQYVETYFRGEVGSPYTRPNPGETVVLFKGTEQSSGRNEELSWEEEEEEWARKQAKRRRAEELRTKRRRSPRR
;
A
#
# COMPACT_ATOMS: atom_id res chain seq x y z
N MET A 1 5.82 11.32 4.95
CA MET A 1 4.72 10.41 4.59
C MET A 1 4.29 9.67 5.86
N GLU A 2 3.18 10.06 6.46
CA GLU A 2 2.60 9.36 7.62
C GLU A 2 2.23 7.90 7.27
N THR A 3 2.51 6.97 8.18
CA THR A 3 2.14 5.56 8.02
C THR A 3 1.10 5.14 9.07
N ILE A 4 -0.10 4.77 8.60
CA ILE A 4 -1.19 4.25 9.41
C ILE A 4 -1.14 2.73 9.35
N ASP A 5 -0.68 2.12 10.44
CA ASP A 5 -0.68 0.67 10.57
C ASP A 5 -2.00 0.15 11.15
N LEU A 6 -2.67 -0.73 10.40
CA LEU A 6 -3.91 -1.41 10.74
C LEU A 6 -3.74 -2.94 10.76
N HIS A 7 -2.54 -3.48 10.51
CA HIS A 7 -2.35 -4.92 10.48
C HIS A 7 -2.66 -5.55 11.85
N GLY A 8 -3.30 -6.72 11.84
CA GLY A 8 -3.58 -7.48 13.06
C GLY A 8 -4.66 -6.89 13.98
N LEU A 9 -5.24 -5.74 13.64
CA LEU A 9 -6.36 -5.17 14.40
C LEU A 9 -7.67 -5.90 14.10
N SER A 10 -8.60 -5.84 15.04
CA SER A 10 -10.00 -6.14 14.72
C SER A 10 -10.56 -5.11 13.73
N LEU A 11 -11.64 -5.47 13.04
CA LEU A 11 -12.28 -4.53 12.10
C LEU A 11 -12.66 -3.23 12.79
N GLU A 12 -13.24 -3.30 13.99
CA GLU A 12 -13.73 -2.12 14.73
C GLU A 12 -12.57 -1.20 15.16
N GLU A 13 -11.49 -1.77 15.69
CA GLU A 13 -10.28 -1.00 16.00
C GLU A 13 -9.67 -0.37 14.74
N ALA A 14 -9.68 -1.08 13.62
CA ALA A 14 -9.18 -0.58 12.36
C ALA A 14 -10.01 0.61 11.84
N LYS A 15 -11.34 0.61 11.99
CA LYS A 15 -12.20 1.76 11.63
C LYS A 15 -11.82 3.00 12.41
N ILE A 16 -11.84 2.88 13.74
CA ILE A 16 -11.58 3.98 14.67
C ILE A 16 -10.18 4.55 14.41
N ARG A 17 -9.19 3.67 14.22
CA ARG A 17 -7.80 4.08 13.97
C ARG A 17 -7.64 4.74 12.61
N LEU A 18 -8.25 4.21 11.55
CA LEU A 18 -8.19 4.76 10.20
C LEU A 18 -8.74 6.19 10.17
N GLU A 19 -9.96 6.38 10.66
CA GLU A 19 -10.64 7.69 10.62
C GLU A 19 -9.89 8.74 11.43
N LYS A 20 -9.54 8.40 12.68
CA LYS A 20 -8.82 9.31 13.57
C LYS A 20 -7.46 9.71 12.99
N ARG A 21 -6.72 8.75 12.42
CA ARG A 21 -5.37 9.01 11.90
C ARG A 21 -5.40 9.75 10.56
N LEU A 22 -6.34 9.47 9.68
CA LEU A 22 -6.47 10.21 8.42
C LEU A 22 -6.86 11.67 8.66
N LEU A 23 -7.84 11.91 9.54
CA LEU A 23 -8.23 13.27 9.93
C LEU A 23 -7.04 14.02 10.55
N SER A 24 -6.32 13.36 11.45
CA SER A 24 -5.11 13.89 12.06
C SER A 24 -4.04 14.22 11.01
N ALA A 25 -3.73 13.30 10.09
CA ALA A 25 -2.73 13.50 9.06
C ALA A 25 -3.08 14.69 8.15
N PHE A 26 -4.35 14.81 7.77
CA PHE A 26 -4.84 15.94 7.01
C PHE A 26 -4.66 17.27 7.77
N HIS A 27 -5.03 17.33 9.05
CA HIS A 27 -4.83 18.53 9.88
C HIS A 27 -3.37 18.91 10.10
N TYR A 28 -2.46 17.93 10.12
CA TYR A 28 -1.02 18.18 10.19
C TYR A 28 -0.40 18.57 8.83
N GLY A 29 -1.20 18.64 7.76
CA GLY A 29 -0.74 19.05 6.44
C GLY A 29 0.02 17.98 5.68
N GLU A 30 -0.03 16.72 6.11
CA GLU A 30 0.54 15.60 5.35
C GLU A 30 -0.12 15.55 3.97
N LYS A 31 0.69 15.44 2.91
CA LYS A 31 0.16 15.29 1.54
C LYS A 31 -0.15 13.85 1.21
N VAL A 32 0.69 12.93 1.70
CA VAL A 32 0.67 11.52 1.33
C VAL A 32 0.66 10.67 2.59
N VAL A 33 -0.29 9.75 2.66
CA VAL A 33 -0.44 8.81 3.77
C VAL A 33 -0.37 7.37 3.26
N ARG A 34 0.39 6.53 3.94
CA ARG A 34 0.45 5.09 3.67
C ARG A 34 -0.40 4.34 4.68
N ILE A 35 -1.38 3.57 4.22
CA ILE A 35 -2.20 2.70 5.05
C ILE A 35 -1.70 1.26 4.89
N ILE A 36 -1.28 0.62 5.98
CA ILE A 36 -0.87 -0.79 6.00
C ILE A 36 -2.02 -1.59 6.60
N HIS A 37 -2.80 -2.27 5.77
CA HIS A 37 -3.91 -3.14 6.21
C HIS A 37 -3.53 -4.63 6.19
N GLY A 38 -2.34 -4.97 5.71
CA GLY A 38 -1.86 -6.33 5.55
C GLY A 38 -2.39 -7.03 4.30
N GLN A 39 -1.71 -8.09 3.86
CA GLN A 39 -2.02 -8.79 2.61
C GLN A 39 -3.23 -9.73 2.70
N GLY A 40 -3.76 -9.95 3.92
CA GLY A 40 -4.90 -10.86 4.12
C GLY A 40 -4.59 -12.35 3.98
N LYS A 41 -3.29 -12.73 4.01
CA LYS A 41 -2.85 -14.13 3.86
C LYS A 41 -3.10 -15.00 5.10
N HIS A 42 -3.53 -14.39 6.21
CA HIS A 42 -3.74 -15.05 7.50
C HIS A 42 -5.18 -14.91 8.02
N SER A 43 -6.09 -14.29 7.29
CA SER A 43 -7.51 -14.31 7.65
C SER A 43 -8.09 -15.66 7.23
N GLU A 44 -8.65 -16.42 8.17
CA GLU A 44 -9.28 -17.74 7.89
C GLU A 44 -10.40 -17.68 6.83
N PHE A 45 -11.03 -16.52 6.66
CA PHE A 45 -12.16 -16.36 5.73
C PHE A 45 -11.91 -15.31 4.64
N PHE A 46 -11.68 -14.04 4.98
CA PHE A 46 -11.49 -12.96 3.98
C PHE A 46 -10.64 -11.80 4.51
N PRO A 47 -9.95 -11.03 3.63
CA PRO A 47 -9.14 -9.88 4.01
C PRO A 47 -10.02 -8.66 4.39
N VAL A 48 -10.69 -8.73 5.54
CA VAL A 48 -11.76 -7.80 5.93
C VAL A 48 -11.29 -6.33 5.96
N ILE A 49 -10.12 -6.06 6.55
CA ILE A 49 -9.60 -4.68 6.68
C ILE A 49 -9.28 -4.08 5.31
N LYS A 50 -8.71 -4.87 4.40
CA LYS A 50 -8.40 -4.42 3.04
C LYS A 50 -9.64 -4.00 2.28
N SER A 51 -10.69 -4.83 2.33
CA SER A 51 -11.97 -4.53 1.68
C SER A 51 -12.62 -3.30 2.32
N TYR A 52 -12.58 -3.20 3.65
CA TYR A 52 -13.09 -2.05 4.38
C TYR A 52 -12.40 -0.75 4.00
N VAL A 53 -11.06 -0.70 3.99
CA VAL A 53 -10.29 0.51 3.63
C VAL A 53 -10.66 1.01 2.24
N ARG A 54 -10.80 0.11 1.27
CA ARG A 54 -11.19 0.47 -0.11
C ARG A 54 -12.59 1.06 -0.17
N HIS A 55 -13.55 0.38 0.44
CA HIS A 55 -14.92 0.81 0.46
C HIS A 55 -15.07 2.16 1.19
N TRP A 56 -14.38 2.33 2.31
CA TRP A 56 -14.36 3.58 3.06
C TRP A 56 -13.80 4.74 2.22
N LEU A 57 -12.71 4.51 1.45
CA LEU A 57 -12.15 5.54 0.55
C LEU A 57 -13.09 5.92 -0.60
N GLU A 58 -14.01 5.04 -0.99
CA GLU A 58 -14.99 5.28 -2.05
C GLU A 58 -16.28 5.97 -1.53
N GLU A 59 -16.72 5.62 -0.31
CA GLU A 59 -18.02 6.05 0.22
C GLU A 59 -17.97 7.15 1.27
N SER A 60 -16.87 7.26 2.03
CA SER A 60 -16.77 8.21 3.13
C SER A 60 -16.84 9.66 2.64
N GLU A 61 -17.64 10.49 3.33
CA GLU A 61 -17.68 11.93 3.08
C GLU A 61 -16.30 12.57 3.26
N PHE A 62 -15.52 12.11 4.24
CA PHE A 62 -14.15 12.57 4.45
C PHE A 62 -13.29 12.29 3.20
N ALA A 63 -13.37 11.09 2.64
CA ALA A 63 -12.60 10.74 1.45
C ALA A 63 -13.01 11.60 0.25
N ARG A 64 -14.31 11.79 0.02
CA ARG A 64 -14.82 12.65 -1.05
C ARG A 64 -14.38 14.10 -0.92
N GLN A 65 -14.33 14.60 0.32
CA GLN A 65 -13.97 15.99 0.59
C GLN A 65 -12.46 16.22 0.47
N TYR A 66 -11.64 15.37 1.11
CA TYR A 66 -10.23 15.64 1.34
C TYR A 66 -9.26 14.76 0.55
N VAL A 67 -9.67 13.59 0.03
CA VAL A 67 -8.78 12.71 -0.74
C VAL A 67 -8.84 13.09 -2.22
N GLU A 68 -7.67 13.32 -2.82
CA GLU A 68 -7.52 13.60 -4.24
C GLU A 68 -7.52 12.30 -5.04
N THR A 69 -6.67 11.37 -4.63
CA THR A 69 -6.58 10.05 -5.24
C THR A 69 -6.01 9.04 -4.25
N TYR A 70 -6.18 7.77 -4.53
CA TYR A 70 -5.54 6.70 -3.77
C TYR A 70 -5.01 5.62 -4.71
N PHE A 71 -3.91 5.00 -4.32
CA PHE A 71 -3.22 3.96 -5.05
C PHE A 71 -3.37 2.64 -4.34
N ARG A 72 -3.87 1.63 -5.07
CA ARG A 72 -3.97 0.27 -4.57
C ARG A 72 -2.60 -0.38 -4.61
N GLY A 73 -2.18 -0.98 -3.49
CA GLY A 73 -0.87 -1.58 -3.37
C GLY A 73 -0.58 -2.71 -4.36
N GLU A 74 -1.56 -3.37 -4.98
CA GLU A 74 -1.29 -4.36 -6.05
C GLU A 74 -0.59 -3.76 -7.27
N VAL A 75 -0.92 -2.51 -7.58
CA VAL A 75 -0.35 -1.78 -8.72
C VAL A 75 0.90 -1.01 -8.28
N GLY A 76 0.95 -0.62 -7.00
CA GLY A 76 1.95 0.29 -6.46
C GLY A 76 1.52 1.74 -6.60
N SER A 77 2.38 2.65 -6.19
CA SER A 77 2.16 4.09 -6.28
C SER A 77 3.44 4.81 -6.72
N PRO A 78 3.37 6.08 -7.11
CA PRO A 78 4.56 6.90 -7.29
C PRO A 78 5.40 7.09 -6.02
N TYR A 79 4.95 6.61 -4.86
CA TYR A 79 5.64 6.74 -3.56
C TYR A 79 6.11 5.41 -2.99
N THR A 80 5.55 4.29 -3.47
CA THR A 80 5.77 2.97 -2.90
C THR A 80 5.70 1.89 -3.96
N ARG A 81 6.54 0.87 -3.79
CA ARG A 81 6.53 -0.32 -4.65
C ARG A 81 5.20 -1.06 -4.57
N PRO A 82 4.86 -1.88 -5.58
CA PRO A 82 3.71 -2.77 -5.51
C PRO A 82 3.77 -3.69 -4.27
N ASN A 83 2.90 -3.41 -3.30
CA ASN A 83 2.68 -4.17 -2.08
C ASN A 83 1.18 -4.36 -1.82
N PRO A 84 0.58 -5.53 -2.09
CA PRO A 84 -0.86 -5.77 -1.93
C PRO A 84 -1.44 -5.59 -0.52
N GLY A 85 -0.58 -5.36 0.48
CA GLY A 85 -0.96 -5.13 1.88
C GLY A 85 -1.02 -3.66 2.28
N GLU A 86 -0.85 -2.76 1.31
CA GLU A 86 -0.91 -1.32 1.55
C GLU A 86 -1.85 -0.61 0.58
N THR A 87 -2.25 0.59 0.98
CA THR A 87 -2.97 1.56 0.15
C THR A 87 -2.37 2.93 0.42
N VAL A 88 -2.00 3.67 -0.62
CA VAL A 88 -1.44 5.02 -0.48
C VAL A 88 -2.52 6.04 -0.81
N VAL A 89 -2.68 7.06 0.03
CA VAL A 89 -3.69 8.11 -0.10
C VAL A 89 -2.99 9.44 -0.33
N LEU A 90 -3.45 10.19 -1.32
CA LEU A 90 -3.05 11.56 -1.61
C LEU A 90 -4.18 12.50 -1.20
N PHE A 91 -3.90 13.48 -0.36
CA PHE A 91 -4.88 14.51 0.02
C PHE A 91 -4.90 15.66 -0.98
N LYS A 92 -6.09 16.25 -1.18
CA LYS A 92 -6.28 17.46 -1.98
C LYS A 92 -5.52 18.62 -1.33
N GLY A 93 -4.70 19.29 -2.14
CA GLY A 93 -4.13 20.62 -1.89
C GLY A 93 -3.98 21.02 -0.42
N THR A 94 -3.02 20.44 0.30
CA THR A 94 -2.63 20.96 1.62
C THR A 94 -1.82 22.24 1.41
N GLU A 95 -2.50 23.38 1.21
CA GLU A 95 -1.92 24.73 1.23
C GLU A 95 -1.52 25.18 2.65
N GLN A 96 -1.30 24.23 3.56
CA GLN A 96 -0.84 24.46 4.92
C GLN A 96 0.41 23.62 5.14
N SER A 97 1.53 24.30 4.91
CA SER A 97 2.90 23.84 5.03
C SER A 97 3.30 23.56 6.49
N SER A 98 3.69 22.32 6.79
CA SER A 98 4.80 22.03 7.70
C SER A 98 5.27 20.59 7.45
N GLY A 99 6.29 20.45 6.60
CA GLY A 99 6.78 19.16 6.15
C GLY A 99 7.64 18.41 7.17
N ARG A 100 7.57 17.08 7.11
CA ARG A 100 8.76 16.22 7.12
C ARG A 100 9.00 15.74 5.69
N ASN A 101 9.85 16.47 4.99
CA ASN A 101 10.38 16.08 3.69
C ASN A 101 11.50 15.05 3.93
N GLU A 102 11.16 13.77 3.81
CA GLU A 102 12.15 12.69 3.76
C GLU A 102 12.36 12.39 2.27
N GLU A 103 13.46 12.91 1.72
CA GLU A 103 13.89 12.67 0.34
C GLU A 103 14.16 11.17 0.18
N LEU A 104 13.28 10.47 -0.55
CA LEU A 104 13.48 9.08 -0.93
C LEU A 104 14.43 9.03 -2.12
N SER A 105 15.61 8.45 -1.90
CA SER A 105 16.63 8.18 -2.91
C SER A 105 16.19 7.06 -3.83
N TRP A 106 15.92 7.40 -5.10
CA TRP A 106 15.37 6.50 -6.12
C TRP A 106 16.38 5.48 -6.66
N GLU A 107 17.68 5.67 -6.43
CA GLU A 107 18.74 4.94 -7.14
C GLU A 107 19.06 3.55 -6.55
N GLU A 108 19.13 3.43 -5.22
CA GLU A 108 19.44 2.14 -4.55
C GLU A 108 18.32 1.11 -4.74
N GLU A 109 17.10 1.63 -4.89
CA GLU A 109 15.91 0.84 -5.02
C GLU A 109 15.82 0.14 -6.39
N GLU A 110 16.21 0.80 -7.47
CA GLU A 110 16.15 0.27 -8.83
C GLU A 110 17.06 -0.95 -9.02
N GLU A 111 18.26 -0.92 -8.43
CA GLU A 111 19.23 -2.02 -8.49
C GLU A 111 18.72 -3.30 -7.81
N GLU A 112 18.03 -3.17 -6.67
CA GLU A 112 17.45 -4.31 -5.97
C GLU A 112 16.30 -4.95 -6.76
N TRP A 113 15.49 -4.13 -7.43
CA TRP A 113 14.40 -4.60 -8.29
C TRP A 113 14.93 -5.38 -9.50
N ALA A 114 15.96 -4.86 -10.17
CA ALA A 114 16.63 -5.55 -11.28
C ALA A 114 17.20 -6.91 -10.84
N ARG A 115 17.87 -6.96 -9.67
CA ARG A 115 18.40 -8.21 -9.09
C ARG A 115 17.30 -9.24 -8.81
N LYS A 116 16.14 -8.80 -8.31
CA LYS A 116 15.04 -9.69 -7.92
C LYS A 116 14.26 -10.23 -9.14
N GLN A 117 14.06 -9.41 -10.18
CA GLN A 117 13.45 -9.85 -11.44
C GLN A 117 14.34 -10.89 -12.16
N ALA A 118 15.66 -10.69 -12.17
CA ALA A 118 16.60 -11.64 -12.76
C ALA A 118 16.56 -13.02 -12.09
N LYS A 119 16.43 -13.07 -10.76
CA LYS A 119 16.26 -14.32 -9.99
C LYS A 119 14.94 -15.01 -10.33
N ARG A 120 13.84 -14.26 -10.44
CA ARG A 120 12.51 -14.81 -10.76
C ARG A 120 12.46 -15.41 -12.16
N ARG A 121 13.05 -14.71 -13.15
CA ARG A 121 13.17 -15.18 -14.53
C ARG A 121 13.97 -16.48 -14.62
N ARG A 122 15.13 -16.55 -13.95
CA ARG A 122 15.95 -17.78 -13.88
C ARG A 122 15.20 -18.96 -13.26
N ALA A 123 14.43 -18.72 -12.18
CA ALA A 123 13.66 -19.78 -11.53
C ALA A 123 12.54 -20.32 -12.43
N GLU A 124 11.90 -19.45 -13.20
CA GLU A 124 10.86 -19.83 -14.17
C GLU A 124 11.41 -20.62 -15.36
N GLU A 125 12.58 -20.22 -15.88
CA GLU A 125 13.29 -20.95 -16.94
C GLU A 125 13.69 -22.37 -16.49
N LEU A 126 14.14 -22.52 -15.25
CA LEU A 126 14.46 -23.84 -14.68
C LEU A 126 13.20 -24.71 -14.51
N ARG A 127 12.07 -24.11 -14.11
CA ARG A 127 10.79 -24.82 -13.96
C ARG A 127 10.21 -25.28 -15.30
N THR A 128 10.29 -24.45 -16.33
CA THR A 128 9.82 -24.80 -17.68
C THR A 128 10.70 -25.85 -18.34
N LYS A 129 12.03 -25.80 -18.16
CA LYS A 129 12.94 -26.86 -18.61
C LYS A 129 12.65 -28.21 -17.93
N ARG A 130 12.37 -28.21 -16.62
CA ARG A 130 11.99 -29.43 -15.88
C ARG A 130 10.64 -30.00 -16.34
N ARG A 131 9.66 -29.17 -16.72
CA ARG A 131 8.37 -29.63 -17.28
C ARG A 131 8.48 -30.23 -18.68
N ARG A 132 9.53 -29.89 -19.44
CA ARG A 132 9.75 -30.34 -20.83
C ARG A 132 10.56 -31.62 -20.99
N SER A 133 11.13 -32.19 -19.92
CA SER A 133 11.79 -33.51 -20.01
C SER A 133 10.74 -34.62 -19.94
N PRO A 134 10.55 -35.42 -21.00
CA PRO A 134 9.71 -36.61 -20.92
C PRO A 134 10.39 -37.63 -20.01
N ARG A 135 9.64 -38.24 -19.10
CA ARG A 135 10.07 -39.45 -18.39
C ARG A 135 10.26 -40.54 -19.44
N ARG A 136 11.51 -40.91 -19.70
CA ARG A 136 11.87 -42.11 -20.47
C ARG A 136 11.85 -43.32 -19.57
#